data_AF-A0AAU2E3Q0-F1
#
_entry.id   AF-A0AAU2E3Q0-F1
#
_cell.length_a   1.000
_cell.length_b   1.000
_cell.length_c   1.000
_cell.angle_alpha   90.00
_cell.angle_beta   90.00
_cell.angle_gamma   90.00
#
_symmetry.space_group_name_H-M   'P 1'
#
loop_
_entity.id
_entity.type
_entity.pdbx_description
1 polymer ?
#
loop_
_entity_poly.entity_id
_entity_poly.type
_entity_poly.pdbx_seq_one_letter_code
_entity_poly.pdbx_strand_id
1 'polypeptide(L)'
;MRHIRIALAVVLVAVGGAALGAAGSDEGSVVRGESMLLLSDPQAQLKLHRVTDAVQDWAEAGPAASLGYAGTVIDAPNRRADIYWAGELPAVVQELIGANSSPGLTVTVRPGAYSRVEMQAAVDRFVAAAGPGVWTSVGPKEDGSGIAVTYDPAAAGPLTGARVSDERYAERAGDLAGMAVTARPGGVTVPLSGGRRVDTAPYYAGAQVRTSTADFCSGAFTGWKGATRVQLTAGHCGAGRYYSGADHYIGDRIAVDAGLDVGMIGINGDGGVRFYDGRWSDTGGSSRRVYGSGRNNVGDLVCLSGAQSGWVCDVKVTSVDVRTKDAAGAVTVPVDVAESRGGDHRPIVAKGDSGGPVLADPYGPGEDMAARGVVIAGGSSTEVGCPANSTATPTRCYWQVIYVPMTPIVSRLGFSLS
;
A
#
# COMPACT_ATOMS: atom_id res chain seq x y z
N MET A 1 20.67 82.51 44.34
CA MET A 1 19.40 81.91 44.84
C MET A 1 18.89 81.01 43.72
N ARG A 2 18.63 79.70 43.83
CA ARG A 2 18.59 78.73 44.93
C ARG A 2 19.06 77.38 44.36
N HIS A 3 19.59 76.58 45.26
CA HIS A 3 20.13 75.23 45.09
C HIS A 3 19.11 74.22 44.57
N ILE A 4 19.60 73.12 43.98
CA ILE A 4 19.53 71.77 44.59
C ILE A 4 20.36 70.80 43.75
N ARG A 5 21.32 70.15 44.42
CA ARG A 5 22.05 68.98 43.95
C ARG A 5 21.21 67.75 44.29
N ILE A 6 20.95 66.87 43.33
CA ILE A 6 20.54 65.48 43.59
C ILE A 6 21.45 64.59 42.74
N ALA A 7 22.29 63.83 43.43
CA ALA A 7 23.06 62.73 42.87
C ALA A 7 22.10 61.56 42.66
N LEU A 8 21.99 61.08 41.42
CA LEU A 8 21.27 59.85 41.10
C LEU A 8 22.31 58.78 40.76
N ALA A 9 22.28 57.69 41.52
CA ALA A 9 23.10 56.50 41.28
C ALA A 9 22.66 55.84 39.97
N VAL A 10 23.62 55.66 39.06
CA VAL A 10 23.44 54.86 37.85
C VAL A 10 23.65 53.40 38.24
N VAL A 11 22.56 52.64 38.33
CA VAL A 11 22.61 51.18 38.30
C VAL A 11 22.63 50.76 36.84
N LEU A 12 23.76 50.23 36.38
CA LEU A 12 23.84 49.49 35.11
C LEU A 12 23.07 48.17 35.28
N VAL A 13 21.86 48.11 34.72
CA VAL A 13 21.26 46.83 34.34
C VAL A 13 21.60 46.62 32.87
N ALA A 14 22.51 45.68 32.61
CA ALA A 14 22.76 45.17 31.28
C ALA A 14 21.51 44.41 30.81
N VAL A 15 20.65 45.07 30.04
CA VAL A 15 19.67 44.38 29.20
C VAL A 15 20.47 43.79 28.04
N GLY A 16 20.76 42.50 28.12
CA GLY A 16 21.19 41.74 26.96
C GLY A 16 20.10 41.83 25.90
N GLY A 17 20.38 42.56 24.82
CA GLY A 17 19.56 42.53 23.63
C GLY A 17 19.60 41.12 23.06
N ALA A 18 18.58 40.31 23.40
CA ALA A 18 18.25 39.16 22.60
C ALA A 18 17.95 39.69 21.19
N ALA A 19 18.82 39.34 20.24
CA ALA A 19 18.53 39.52 18.84
C ALA A 19 17.16 38.91 18.58
N LEU A 20 16.22 39.74 18.11
CA LEU A 20 15.02 39.29 17.41
C LEU A 20 15.50 38.55 16.17
N GLY A 21 15.83 37.27 16.34
CA GLY A 21 15.86 36.32 15.27
C GLY A 21 14.44 36.30 14.72
N ALA A 22 14.27 36.83 13.52
CA ALA A 22 13.05 36.66 12.76
C ALA A 22 12.79 35.16 12.68
N ALA A 23 11.84 34.69 13.50
CA ALA A 23 11.21 33.41 13.31
C ALA A 23 10.53 33.52 11.95
N GLY A 24 11.18 32.97 10.92
CA GLY A 24 10.53 32.69 9.66
C GLY A 24 9.33 31.83 9.99
N SER A 25 8.15 32.44 9.93
CA SER A 25 6.90 31.73 9.80
C SER A 25 7.01 30.92 8.51
N ASP A 26 7.36 29.64 8.65
CA ASP A 26 7.09 28.62 7.64
C ASP A 26 5.55 28.46 7.58
N GLU A 27 4.91 29.47 7.00
CA GLU A 27 3.55 29.38 6.52
C GLU A 27 3.54 28.29 5.46
N GLY A 28 3.03 27.12 5.86
CA GLY A 28 2.42 26.14 4.99
C GLY A 28 3.16 25.91 3.69
N SER A 29 4.19 25.07 3.74
CA SER A 29 4.54 24.25 2.58
C SER A 29 3.25 23.56 2.12
N VAL A 30 2.63 24.15 1.11
CA VAL A 30 1.51 23.58 0.41
C VAL A 30 2.07 22.32 -0.22
N VAL A 31 1.78 21.16 0.38
CA VAL A 31 1.84 19.84 -0.27
C VAL A 31 0.97 19.91 -1.53
N ARG A 32 1.46 20.54 -2.59
CA ARG A 32 0.91 20.40 -3.93
C ARG A 32 0.95 18.91 -4.19
N GLY A 33 -0.17 18.34 -4.63
CA GLY A 33 -0.30 16.92 -4.92
C GLY A 33 0.96 16.47 -5.64
N GLU A 34 1.80 15.71 -4.94
CA GLU A 34 3.05 15.27 -5.51
C GLU A 34 2.64 14.33 -6.63
N SER A 35 2.76 14.81 -7.87
CA SER A 35 2.93 13.90 -8.99
C SER A 35 4.08 12.95 -8.63
N MET A 36 4.17 11.82 -9.30
CA MET A 36 5.27 10.85 -9.17
C MET A 36 6.64 11.43 -9.62
N LEU A 37 6.82 12.75 -9.48
CA LEU A 37 7.93 13.67 -9.74
C LEU A 37 9.26 13.25 -9.09
N LEU A 38 9.29 12.21 -8.26
CA LEU A 38 10.52 11.73 -7.64
C LEU A 38 11.32 10.78 -8.53
N LEU A 39 10.77 10.35 -9.66
CA LEU A 39 11.54 9.66 -10.69
C LEU A 39 12.06 10.66 -11.73
N SER A 40 13.36 10.59 -12.03
CA SER A 40 13.96 11.35 -13.13
C SER A 40 13.38 10.97 -14.51
N ASP A 41 12.85 9.76 -14.63
CA ASP A 41 12.00 9.30 -15.74
C ASP A 41 10.71 8.71 -15.15
N PRO A 42 9.57 9.43 -15.20
CA PRO A 42 8.28 8.94 -14.69
C PRO A 42 7.81 7.64 -15.34
N GLN A 43 8.36 7.27 -16.50
CA GLN A 43 8.03 6.02 -17.21
C GLN A 43 8.99 4.88 -16.88
N ALA A 44 10.03 5.08 -16.06
CA ALA A 44 11.03 4.06 -15.78
C ALA A 44 10.40 2.78 -15.23
N GLN A 45 9.50 2.90 -14.25
CA GLN A 45 8.81 1.77 -13.66
C GLN A 45 7.93 1.03 -14.69
N LEU A 46 7.08 1.74 -15.42
CA LEU A 46 6.24 1.14 -16.47
C LEU A 46 7.07 0.37 -17.50
N LYS A 47 8.23 0.89 -17.90
CA LYS A 47 9.10 0.20 -18.85
C LYS A 47 9.77 -1.04 -18.24
N LEU A 48 10.16 -1.00 -16.96
CA LEU A 48 10.66 -2.18 -16.25
C LEU A 48 9.57 -3.25 -16.08
N HIS A 49 8.32 -2.84 -15.83
CA HIS A 49 7.17 -3.73 -15.80
C HIS A 49 6.95 -4.46 -17.12
N ARG A 50 7.05 -3.79 -18.28
CA ARG A 50 6.94 -4.49 -19.58
C ARG A 50 7.91 -5.67 -19.73
N VAL A 51 9.12 -5.57 -19.18
CA VAL A 51 10.10 -6.67 -19.21
C VAL A 51 9.75 -7.75 -18.20
N THR A 52 9.45 -7.33 -16.97
CA THR A 52 9.28 -8.24 -15.83
C THR A 52 7.93 -8.96 -15.86
N ASP A 53 6.86 -8.29 -16.26
CA ASP A 53 5.53 -8.87 -16.46
C ASP A 53 5.56 -9.97 -17.52
N ALA A 54 6.30 -9.79 -18.62
CA ALA A 54 6.42 -10.82 -19.65
C ALA A 54 7.06 -12.12 -19.11
N VAL A 55 8.05 -11.99 -18.23
CA VAL A 55 8.69 -13.15 -17.57
C VAL A 55 7.75 -13.77 -16.54
N GLN A 56 7.05 -12.96 -15.75
CA GLN A 56 6.06 -13.44 -14.78
C GLN A 56 4.89 -14.17 -15.43
N ASP A 57 4.31 -13.60 -16.49
CA ASP A 57 3.22 -14.20 -17.24
C ASP A 57 3.65 -15.55 -17.83
N TRP A 58 4.88 -15.66 -18.33
CA TRP A 58 5.43 -16.94 -18.76
C TRP A 58 5.59 -17.93 -17.59
N ALA A 59 6.16 -17.48 -16.47
CA ALA A 59 6.36 -18.31 -15.27
C ALA A 59 5.04 -18.83 -14.70
N GLU A 60 3.97 -18.05 -14.77
CA GLU A 60 2.64 -18.41 -14.26
C GLU A 60 1.78 -19.19 -15.26
N ALA A 61 2.12 -19.19 -16.55
CA ALA A 61 1.36 -19.88 -17.58
C ALA A 61 1.37 -21.42 -17.44
N GLY A 62 2.28 -22.00 -16.66
CA GLY A 62 2.22 -23.44 -16.40
C GLY A 62 3.27 -24.00 -15.44
N PRO A 63 3.10 -25.27 -15.02
CA PRO A 63 3.89 -25.88 -13.95
C PRO A 63 5.39 -25.87 -14.23
N ALA A 64 5.81 -26.20 -15.45
CA ALA A 64 7.22 -26.25 -15.83
C ALA A 64 7.89 -24.87 -15.84
N ALA A 65 7.14 -23.81 -16.14
CA ALA A 65 7.64 -22.43 -16.17
C ALA A 65 7.77 -21.84 -14.75
N SER A 66 6.95 -22.31 -13.80
CA SER A 66 6.92 -21.83 -12.42
C SER A 66 8.05 -22.37 -11.52
N LEU A 67 8.79 -23.39 -11.96
CA LEU A 67 9.72 -24.13 -11.09
C LEU A 67 10.96 -23.35 -10.68
N GLY A 68 11.36 -22.33 -11.44
CA GLY A 68 12.56 -21.55 -11.14
C GLY A 68 12.28 -20.11 -10.73
N TYR A 69 11.15 -19.52 -11.15
CA TYR A 69 10.87 -18.13 -10.84
C TYR A 69 10.70 -17.92 -9.33
N ALA A 70 11.50 -17.04 -8.73
CA ALA A 70 11.42 -16.72 -7.31
C ALA A 70 10.67 -15.41 -7.05
N GLY A 71 11.00 -14.36 -7.82
CA GLY A 71 10.41 -13.05 -7.64
C GLY A 71 11.07 -11.97 -8.47
N THR A 72 10.53 -10.75 -8.39
CA THR A 72 11.04 -9.56 -9.07
C THR A 72 11.20 -8.42 -8.07
N VAL A 73 12.34 -7.73 -8.13
CA VAL A 73 12.59 -6.50 -7.38
C VAL A 73 12.83 -5.35 -8.37
N ILE A 74 12.05 -4.28 -8.23
CA ILE A 74 12.12 -3.06 -9.03
C ILE A 74 12.85 -1.96 -8.27
N ASP A 75 13.78 -1.30 -8.95
CA ASP A 75 14.47 -0.09 -8.50
C ASP A 75 14.33 0.97 -9.60
N ALA A 76 13.11 1.52 -9.70
CA ALA A 76 12.77 2.53 -10.70
C ALA A 76 13.66 3.79 -10.63
N PRO A 77 14.04 4.33 -9.45
CA PRO A 77 14.97 5.46 -9.36
C PRO A 77 16.32 5.20 -10.05
N ASN A 78 16.85 3.98 -9.96
CA ASN A 78 18.09 3.57 -10.61
C ASN A 78 17.87 2.85 -11.95
N ARG A 79 16.63 2.84 -12.47
CA ARG A 79 16.25 2.21 -13.75
C ARG A 79 16.67 0.74 -13.85
N ARG A 80 16.53 0.02 -12.74
CA ARG A 80 16.98 -1.37 -12.61
C ARG A 80 15.84 -2.28 -12.18
N ALA A 81 15.84 -3.51 -12.68
CA ALA A 81 15.09 -4.62 -12.13
C ALA A 81 16.02 -5.82 -11.91
N ASP A 82 15.79 -6.56 -10.84
CA ASP A 82 16.38 -7.87 -10.62
C ASP A 82 15.27 -8.93 -10.65
N ILE A 83 15.44 -9.96 -11.49
CA ILE A 83 14.59 -11.14 -11.55
C ILE A 83 15.34 -12.27 -10.84
N TYR A 84 14.75 -12.86 -9.81
CA TYR A 84 15.38 -13.95 -9.05
C TYR A 84 14.90 -15.30 -9.57
N TRP A 85 15.85 -16.20 -9.79
CA TRP A 85 15.61 -17.51 -10.39
C TRP A 85 16.38 -18.62 -9.67
N ALA A 86 15.68 -19.66 -9.22
CA ALA A 86 16.24 -20.88 -8.66
C ALA A 86 16.57 -21.88 -9.78
N GLY A 87 17.76 -22.47 -9.73
CA GLY A 87 18.22 -23.46 -10.70
C GLY A 87 18.67 -22.87 -12.04
N GLU A 88 18.59 -23.66 -13.11
CA GLU A 88 18.99 -23.26 -14.46
C GLU A 88 17.96 -22.28 -15.06
N LEU A 89 18.46 -21.19 -15.65
CA LEU A 89 17.63 -20.18 -16.31
C LEU A 89 17.18 -20.67 -17.70
N PRO A 90 15.88 -20.82 -17.96
CA PRO A 90 15.39 -21.24 -19.27
C PRO A 90 15.74 -20.23 -20.37
N ALA A 91 16.08 -20.72 -21.57
CA ALA A 91 16.41 -19.87 -22.72
C ALA A 91 15.29 -18.87 -23.07
N VAL A 92 14.02 -19.30 -22.97
CA VAL A 92 12.85 -18.44 -23.19
C VAL A 92 12.80 -17.23 -22.26
N VAL A 93 13.30 -17.34 -21.01
CA VAL A 93 13.38 -16.19 -20.10
C VAL A 93 14.38 -15.15 -20.61
N GLN A 94 15.53 -15.60 -21.12
CA GLN A 94 16.52 -14.70 -21.73
C GLN A 94 15.96 -14.03 -22.99
N GLU A 95 15.21 -14.77 -23.82
CA GLU A 95 14.54 -14.24 -25.01
C GLU A 95 13.50 -13.18 -24.63
N LEU A 96 12.66 -13.43 -23.61
CA LEU A 96 11.66 -12.47 -23.13
C LEU A 96 12.31 -11.19 -22.60
N ILE A 97 13.40 -11.30 -21.84
CA ILE A 97 14.16 -10.13 -21.37
C ILE A 97 14.71 -9.36 -22.57
N GLY A 98 15.34 -10.03 -23.54
CA GLY A 98 15.89 -9.40 -24.74
C GLY A 98 14.83 -8.69 -25.59
N ALA A 99 13.68 -9.34 -25.81
CA ALA A 99 12.60 -8.83 -26.64
C ALA A 99 11.88 -7.60 -26.04
N ASN A 100 11.85 -7.49 -24.71
CA ASN A 100 11.13 -6.40 -24.03
C ASN A 100 12.06 -5.31 -23.47
N SER A 101 13.38 -5.52 -23.47
CA SER A 101 14.36 -4.57 -22.94
C SER A 101 14.24 -3.19 -23.61
N SER A 102 14.35 -2.14 -22.81
CA SER A 102 14.33 -0.75 -23.28
C SER A 102 15.70 -0.07 -23.04
N PRO A 103 16.18 0.79 -23.96
CA PRO A 103 17.43 1.52 -23.77
C PRO A 103 17.47 2.30 -22.46
N GLY A 104 18.60 2.23 -21.76
CA GLY A 104 18.81 2.94 -20.49
C GLY A 104 18.20 2.28 -19.26
N LEU A 105 17.67 1.05 -19.39
CA LEU A 105 17.26 0.20 -18.27
C LEU A 105 18.23 -0.97 -18.08
N THR A 106 18.36 -1.46 -16.86
CA THR A 106 19.14 -2.66 -16.54
C THR A 106 18.23 -3.73 -15.96
N VAL A 107 18.12 -4.88 -16.61
CA VAL A 107 17.41 -6.05 -16.08
C VAL A 107 18.41 -7.17 -15.88
N THR A 108 18.57 -7.62 -14.63
CA THR A 108 19.53 -8.67 -14.27
C THR A 108 18.77 -9.89 -13.76
N VAL A 109 19.16 -11.09 -14.22
CA VAL A 109 18.73 -12.32 -13.56
C VAL A 109 19.73 -12.69 -12.46
N ARG A 110 19.23 -12.89 -11.24
CA ARG A 110 20.01 -13.27 -10.06
C ARG A 110 19.66 -14.68 -9.62
N PRO A 111 20.62 -15.46 -9.10
CA PRO A 111 20.30 -16.75 -8.51
C PRO A 111 19.46 -16.55 -7.24
N GLY A 112 18.37 -17.31 -7.13
CA GLY A 112 17.58 -17.50 -5.91
C GLY A 112 17.85 -18.87 -5.29
N ALA A 113 17.71 -18.98 -3.97
CA ALA A 113 17.84 -20.27 -3.29
C ALA A 113 16.57 -21.13 -3.44
N TYR A 114 15.42 -20.48 -3.54
CA TYR A 114 14.11 -21.11 -3.64
C TYR A 114 13.25 -20.42 -4.70
N SER A 115 12.42 -21.20 -5.40
CA SER A 115 11.36 -20.70 -6.28
C SER A 115 10.16 -20.18 -5.48
N ARG A 116 9.28 -19.41 -6.13
CA ARG A 116 8.05 -18.86 -5.54
C ARG A 116 7.13 -19.98 -5.07
N VAL A 117 7.03 -21.07 -5.84
CA VAL A 117 6.22 -22.25 -5.49
C VAL A 117 6.73 -22.92 -4.22
N GLU A 118 8.05 -23.08 -4.08
CA GLU A 118 8.65 -23.64 -2.87
C GLU A 118 8.43 -22.75 -1.64
N MET A 119 8.59 -21.44 -1.80
CA MET A 119 8.35 -20.45 -0.74
C MET A 119 6.87 -20.45 -0.32
N GLN A 120 5.93 -20.50 -1.26
CA GLN A 120 4.51 -20.57 -0.94
C GLN A 120 4.16 -21.85 -0.18
N ALA A 121 4.70 -22.99 -0.61
CA ALA A 121 4.53 -24.25 0.10
C ALA A 121 5.10 -24.20 1.53
N ALA A 122 6.20 -23.47 1.75
CA ALA A 122 6.75 -23.25 3.08
C ALA A 122 5.90 -22.31 3.94
N VAL A 123 5.33 -21.26 3.37
CA VAL A 123 4.32 -20.43 4.05
C VAL A 123 3.17 -21.30 4.53
N ASP A 124 2.66 -22.19 3.69
CA ASP A 124 1.54 -23.08 4.04
C ASP A 124 1.90 -24.07 5.16
N ARG A 125 3.09 -24.70 5.08
CA ARG A 125 3.61 -25.57 6.16
C ARG A 125 3.74 -24.82 7.48
N PHE A 126 4.37 -23.64 7.46
CA PHE A 126 4.56 -22.82 8.65
C PHE A 126 3.22 -22.43 9.27
N VAL A 127 2.27 -21.92 8.48
CA VAL A 127 0.97 -21.48 8.98
C VAL A 127 0.17 -22.64 9.58
N ALA A 128 0.21 -23.80 8.95
CA ALA A 128 -0.44 -25.00 9.45
C ALA A 128 0.17 -25.48 10.77
N ALA A 129 1.50 -25.44 10.91
CA ALA A 129 2.20 -25.95 12.08
C ALA A 129 2.25 -24.97 13.27
N ALA A 130 2.40 -23.67 13.01
CA ALA A 130 2.51 -22.64 14.06
C ALA A 130 1.18 -22.39 14.78
N GLY A 131 0.05 -22.66 14.12
CA GLY A 131 -1.28 -22.46 14.68
C GLY A 131 -1.74 -20.99 14.70
N PRO A 132 -2.96 -20.73 15.21
CA PRO A 132 -3.51 -19.38 15.31
C PRO A 132 -2.73 -18.51 16.30
N GLY A 133 -2.68 -17.20 16.06
CA GLY A 133 -2.09 -16.21 16.98
C GLY A 133 -0.56 -16.10 17.04
N VAL A 134 0.20 -17.06 16.50
CA VAL A 134 1.68 -17.06 16.62
C VAL A 134 2.39 -16.15 15.61
N TRP A 135 1.71 -15.78 14.52
CA TRP A 135 2.20 -14.91 13.46
C TRP A 135 1.16 -13.85 13.12
N THR A 136 1.59 -12.68 12.66
CA THR A 136 0.74 -11.57 12.22
C THR A 136 0.76 -11.43 10.70
N SER A 137 1.92 -11.55 10.06
CA SER A 137 2.03 -11.71 8.60
C SER A 137 3.11 -12.70 8.19
N VAL A 138 2.95 -13.32 7.02
CA VAL A 138 3.93 -14.24 6.45
C VAL A 138 3.84 -14.25 4.92
N GLY A 139 4.98 -14.22 4.22
CA GLY A 139 5.01 -14.24 2.77
C GLY A 139 6.39 -14.62 2.20
N PRO A 140 6.47 -14.89 0.89
CA PRO A 140 7.74 -15.13 0.21
C PRO A 140 8.62 -13.87 0.24
N LYS A 141 9.94 -14.06 0.20
CA LYS A 141 10.89 -12.99 -0.12
C LYS A 141 11.17 -13.02 -1.62
N GLU A 142 10.90 -11.91 -2.32
CA GLU A 142 11.08 -11.82 -3.78
C GLU A 142 12.54 -12.03 -4.25
N ASP A 143 13.51 -11.97 -3.34
CA ASP A 143 14.91 -12.31 -3.61
C ASP A 143 15.20 -13.82 -3.65
N GLY A 144 14.18 -14.66 -3.44
CA GLY A 144 14.30 -16.12 -3.42
C GLY A 144 15.11 -16.68 -2.26
N SER A 145 15.35 -15.90 -1.20
CA SER A 145 16.16 -16.34 -0.06
C SER A 145 15.37 -17.08 1.03
N GLY A 146 14.04 -17.14 0.95
CA GLY A 146 13.17 -17.82 1.90
C GLY A 146 11.86 -17.06 2.15
N ILE A 147 11.27 -17.21 3.34
CA ILE A 147 10.05 -16.49 3.72
C ILE A 147 10.34 -15.44 4.81
N ALA A 148 9.51 -14.40 4.86
CA ALA A 148 9.51 -13.41 5.92
C ALA A 148 8.28 -13.61 6.81
N VAL A 149 8.47 -13.51 8.13
CA VAL A 149 7.40 -13.60 9.12
C VAL A 149 7.42 -12.37 10.01
N THR A 150 6.26 -11.78 10.27
CA THR A 150 6.06 -10.85 11.37
C THR A 150 5.23 -11.49 12.47
N TYR A 151 5.47 -11.09 13.71
CA TYR A 151 4.84 -11.68 14.88
C TYR A 151 4.63 -10.66 16.02
N ASP A 152 3.64 -10.92 16.87
CA ASP A 152 3.48 -10.21 18.14
C ASP A 152 4.36 -10.89 19.22
N PRO A 153 5.36 -10.19 19.80
CA PRO A 153 6.21 -10.76 20.85
C PRO A 153 5.43 -11.30 22.05
N ALA A 154 4.28 -10.70 22.39
CA ALA A 154 3.44 -11.17 23.48
C ALA A 154 2.75 -12.52 23.18
N ALA A 155 2.55 -12.83 21.90
CA ALA A 155 1.91 -14.06 21.43
C ALA A 155 2.91 -15.12 20.91
N ALA A 156 4.21 -14.83 20.88
CA ALA A 156 5.25 -15.72 20.34
C ALA A 156 5.71 -16.84 21.29
N GLY A 157 5.29 -16.80 22.56
CA GLY A 157 5.68 -17.77 23.59
C GLY A 157 5.41 -19.24 23.23
N PRO A 158 4.29 -19.61 22.59
CA PRO A 158 4.05 -20.99 22.16
C PRO A 158 5.08 -21.55 21.18
N LEU A 159 5.68 -20.70 20.32
CA LEU A 159 6.68 -21.12 19.33
C LEU A 159 8.11 -21.08 19.88
N THR A 160 8.41 -20.04 20.65
CA THR A 160 9.77 -19.72 21.09
C THR A 160 10.06 -20.11 22.54
N GLY A 161 9.05 -20.37 23.37
CA GLY A 161 9.17 -20.59 24.80
C GLY A 161 9.38 -19.28 25.59
N ALA A 162 10.06 -19.36 26.75
CA ALA A 162 10.17 -18.25 27.69
C ALA A 162 11.09 -17.09 27.22
N ARG A 163 11.91 -17.29 26.19
CA ARG A 163 12.78 -16.24 25.62
C ARG A 163 12.36 -15.99 24.18
N VAL A 164 11.76 -14.83 23.94
CA VAL A 164 11.38 -14.37 22.61
C VAL A 164 12.50 -13.47 22.09
N SER A 165 13.10 -13.85 20.95
CA SER A 165 13.98 -13.00 20.14
C SER A 165 13.73 -13.28 18.66
N ASP A 166 14.11 -12.35 17.80
CA ASP A 166 13.93 -12.46 16.35
C ASP A 166 14.68 -13.68 15.78
N GLU A 167 15.91 -13.91 16.24
CA GLU A 167 16.73 -15.03 15.81
C GLU A 167 16.10 -16.37 16.23
N ARG A 168 15.62 -16.45 17.47
CA ARG A 168 14.99 -17.67 17.98
C ARG A 168 13.65 -17.92 17.33
N TYR A 169 12.87 -16.87 17.04
CA TYR A 169 11.64 -17.01 16.29
C TYR A 169 11.95 -17.51 14.87
N ALA A 170 12.91 -16.88 14.18
CA ALA A 170 13.32 -17.25 12.83
C ALA A 170 13.82 -18.70 12.76
N GLU A 171 14.63 -19.15 13.72
CA GLU A 171 15.09 -20.55 13.81
C GLU A 171 13.92 -21.52 13.90
N ARG A 172 13.01 -21.30 14.86
CA ARG A 172 11.85 -22.19 15.07
C ARG A 172 10.85 -22.13 13.92
N ALA A 173 10.62 -20.96 13.36
CA ALA A 173 9.81 -20.81 12.16
C ALA A 173 10.45 -21.54 10.98
N GLY A 174 11.78 -21.50 10.86
CA GLY A 174 12.54 -22.23 9.84
C GLY A 174 12.43 -23.73 9.97
N ASP A 175 12.49 -24.28 11.19
CA ASP A 175 12.25 -25.69 11.46
C ASP A 175 10.85 -26.14 10.95
N LEU A 176 9.83 -25.31 11.18
CA LEU A 176 8.45 -25.60 10.77
C LEU A 176 8.23 -25.41 9.26
N ALA A 177 8.82 -24.36 8.68
CA ALA A 177 8.71 -24.03 7.27
C ALA A 177 9.53 -24.99 6.39
N GLY A 178 10.61 -25.56 6.92
CA GLY A 178 11.59 -26.33 6.17
C GLY A 178 12.43 -25.47 5.22
N MET A 179 12.61 -24.18 5.53
CA MET A 179 13.47 -23.25 4.77
C MET A 179 13.94 -22.08 5.63
N ALA A 180 14.80 -21.23 5.08
CA ALA A 180 15.25 -20.02 5.75
C ALA A 180 14.08 -19.06 6.01
N VAL A 181 14.04 -18.52 7.22
CA VAL A 181 13.04 -17.54 7.65
C VAL A 181 13.75 -16.30 8.18
N THR A 182 13.26 -15.12 7.80
CA THR A 182 13.56 -13.86 8.51
C THR A 182 12.36 -13.49 9.35
N ALA A 183 12.56 -13.22 10.64
CA ALA A 183 11.48 -12.83 11.55
C ALA A 183 11.73 -11.42 12.09
N ARG A 184 10.65 -10.65 12.26
CA ARG A 184 10.69 -9.35 12.97
C ARG A 184 9.39 -9.13 13.75
N PRO A 185 9.41 -8.34 14.84
CA PRO A 185 8.19 -7.96 15.53
C PRO A 185 7.31 -7.12 14.60
N GLY A 186 6.00 -7.29 14.70
CA GLY A 186 5.03 -6.52 13.93
C GLY A 186 3.63 -6.62 14.51
N GLY A 187 2.81 -5.61 14.25
CA GLY A 187 1.43 -5.60 14.67
C GLY A 187 0.50 -6.40 13.74
N VAL A 188 -0.74 -6.63 14.19
CA VAL A 188 -1.85 -7.06 13.33
C VAL A 188 -2.31 -5.93 12.41
N THR A 189 -3.11 -6.26 11.40
CA THR A 189 -3.75 -5.25 10.55
C THR A 189 -4.90 -4.55 11.28
N VAL A 190 -5.09 -3.27 10.99
CA VAL A 190 -6.19 -2.46 11.55
C VAL A 190 -7.04 -1.91 10.40
N PRO A 191 -8.35 -2.21 10.38
CA PRO A 191 -9.28 -1.59 9.44
C PRO A 191 -9.26 -0.06 9.52
N LEU A 192 -9.24 0.59 8.35
CA LEU A 192 -9.15 2.04 8.21
C LEU A 192 -10.55 2.63 7.87
N SER A 193 -11.49 2.68 8.82
CA SER A 193 -12.81 3.35 8.64
C SER A 193 -12.93 4.67 9.44
N GLY A 194 -13.38 5.80 8.86
CA GLY A 194 -13.13 7.22 9.30
C GLY A 194 -14.28 8.28 9.21
N GLY A 195 -14.08 9.49 8.63
CA GLY A 195 -15.10 10.56 8.42
C GLY A 195 -14.73 11.68 7.39
N ARG A 196 -15.65 12.12 6.50
CA ARG A 196 -15.62 13.24 5.50
C ARG A 196 -17.06 13.54 5.08
N ARG A 197 -17.27 14.72 4.48
CA ARG A 197 -18.57 15.16 3.99
C ARG A 197 -18.43 15.68 2.56
N VAL A 198 -19.30 15.15 1.71
CA VAL A 198 -19.65 15.58 0.36
C VAL A 198 -18.75 15.05 -0.78
N ASP A 199 -19.12 13.89 -1.32
CA ASP A 199 -18.78 13.46 -2.69
C ASP A 199 -20.11 13.24 -3.47
N THR A 200 -20.16 13.68 -4.73
CA THR A 200 -21.30 13.48 -5.63
C THR A 200 -20.92 12.55 -6.79
N ALA A 201 -21.92 12.01 -7.51
CA ALA A 201 -21.69 11.25 -8.73
C ALA A 201 -20.75 12.01 -9.68
N PRO A 202 -19.84 11.32 -10.41
CA PRO A 202 -19.89 9.90 -10.78
C PRO A 202 -19.03 8.95 -9.90
N TYR A 203 -18.79 9.26 -8.63
CA TYR A 203 -18.14 8.36 -7.66
C TYR A 203 -16.80 7.79 -8.14
N TYR A 204 -15.82 8.66 -8.39
CA TYR A 204 -14.47 8.24 -8.79
C TYR A 204 -13.77 7.41 -7.70
N ALA A 205 -12.75 6.66 -8.09
CA ALA A 205 -11.91 5.96 -7.12
C ALA A 205 -11.27 6.97 -6.15
N GLY A 206 -11.31 6.66 -4.85
CA GLY A 206 -10.99 7.57 -3.75
C GLY A 206 -12.21 8.30 -3.17
N ALA A 207 -13.41 8.21 -3.79
CA ALA A 207 -14.64 8.79 -3.24
C ALA A 207 -15.03 8.14 -1.92
N GLN A 208 -15.65 8.91 -1.03
CA GLN A 208 -16.26 8.39 0.18
C GLN A 208 -17.43 7.45 -0.15
N VAL A 209 -17.43 6.30 0.53
CA VAL A 209 -18.58 5.41 0.63
C VAL A 209 -18.92 5.16 2.10
N ARG A 210 -20.20 5.11 2.43
CA ARG A 210 -20.68 4.83 3.79
C ARG A 210 -21.85 3.85 3.78
N THR A 211 -21.96 3.07 4.85
CA THR A 211 -23.08 2.16 5.12
C THR A 211 -23.73 2.54 6.45
N SER A 212 -24.71 1.77 6.92
CA SER A 212 -25.26 1.93 8.27
C SER A 212 -24.34 1.37 9.37
N THR A 213 -23.32 0.59 8.99
CA THR A 213 -22.41 -0.09 9.92
C THR A 213 -20.99 0.46 9.88
N ALA A 214 -20.60 1.10 8.78
CA ALA A 214 -19.36 1.81 8.66
C ALA A 214 -19.67 3.23 8.20
N ASP A 215 -19.37 4.20 9.07
CA ASP A 215 -19.66 5.61 8.80
C ASP A 215 -18.83 6.15 7.63
N PHE A 216 -17.73 5.46 7.28
CA PHE A 216 -16.76 6.00 6.34
C PHE A 216 -15.72 5.00 5.85
N CYS A 217 -15.73 4.81 4.55
CA CYS A 217 -14.71 4.13 3.76
C CYS A 217 -14.52 4.92 2.47
N SER A 218 -13.65 4.37 1.62
CA SER A 218 -13.46 4.81 0.25
C SER A 218 -13.94 3.75 -0.75
N GLY A 219 -14.31 4.19 -1.94
CA GLY A 219 -14.46 3.34 -3.12
C GLY A 219 -13.14 3.30 -3.90
N ALA A 220 -12.83 2.15 -4.49
CA ALA A 220 -11.73 1.97 -5.42
C ALA A 220 -12.28 2.06 -6.85
N PHE A 221 -11.94 1.09 -7.69
CA PHE A 221 -12.20 1.17 -9.12
C PHE A 221 -13.65 0.86 -9.46
N THR A 222 -14.20 1.61 -10.43
CA THR A 222 -15.41 1.21 -11.14
C THR A 222 -15.04 0.24 -12.25
N GLY A 223 -15.87 -0.79 -12.43
CA GLY A 223 -15.73 -1.78 -13.47
C GLY A 223 -17.03 -2.55 -13.68
N TRP A 224 -16.89 -3.81 -14.07
CA TRP A 224 -17.99 -4.71 -14.37
C TRP A 224 -17.83 -6.05 -13.65
N LYS A 225 -18.96 -6.63 -13.27
CA LYS A 225 -19.11 -8.04 -12.93
C LYS A 225 -20.19 -8.62 -13.83
N GLY A 226 -19.77 -9.33 -14.88
CA GLY A 226 -20.68 -9.68 -15.97
C GLY A 226 -21.29 -8.42 -16.58
N ALA A 227 -22.62 -8.33 -16.62
CA ALA A 227 -23.34 -7.15 -17.14
C ALA A 227 -23.61 -6.06 -16.08
N THR A 228 -23.23 -6.28 -14.81
CA THR A 228 -23.50 -5.34 -13.73
C THR A 228 -22.31 -4.41 -13.52
N ARG A 229 -22.54 -3.09 -13.58
CA ARG A 229 -21.54 -2.08 -13.23
C ARG A 229 -21.31 -2.10 -11.72
N VAL A 230 -20.05 -2.17 -11.30
CA VAL A 230 -19.68 -2.28 -9.89
C VAL A 230 -18.59 -1.29 -9.50
N GLN A 231 -18.59 -0.87 -8.23
CA GLN A 231 -17.47 -0.19 -7.59
C GLN A 231 -16.86 -1.12 -6.54
N LEU A 232 -15.53 -1.24 -6.55
CA LEU A 232 -14.80 -1.97 -5.52
C LEU A 232 -14.70 -1.15 -4.22
N THR A 233 -14.63 -1.83 -3.09
CA THR A 233 -14.32 -1.26 -1.76
C THR A 233 -13.77 -2.39 -0.87
N ALA A 234 -13.40 -2.12 0.38
CA ALA A 234 -13.02 -3.18 1.31
C ALA A 234 -14.28 -3.93 1.81
N GLY A 235 -14.15 -5.23 2.04
CA GLY A 235 -15.26 -6.09 2.46
C GLY A 235 -15.82 -5.70 3.84
N HIS A 236 -14.94 -5.28 4.74
CA HIS A 236 -15.28 -4.82 6.09
C HIS A 236 -15.97 -3.45 6.13
N CYS A 237 -16.05 -2.71 5.00
CA CYS A 237 -16.75 -1.42 4.92
C CYS A 237 -18.28 -1.53 5.03
N GLY A 238 -18.80 -2.74 5.26
CA GLY A 238 -20.18 -2.98 5.65
C GLY A 238 -20.94 -3.81 4.64
N ALA A 239 -22.26 -3.81 4.81
CA ALA A 239 -23.20 -4.58 4.01
C ALA A 239 -24.43 -3.74 3.66
N GLY A 240 -25.25 -4.22 2.73
CA GLY A 240 -26.50 -3.57 2.35
C GLY A 240 -26.27 -2.35 1.47
N ARG A 241 -26.92 -1.24 1.82
CA ARG A 241 -26.95 0.00 1.02
C ARG A 241 -25.73 0.86 1.26
N TYR A 242 -25.11 1.31 0.17
CA TYR A 242 -24.00 2.24 0.17
C TYR A 242 -24.48 3.62 -0.28
N TYR A 243 -23.97 4.63 0.42
CA TYR A 243 -24.23 6.04 0.16
C TYR A 243 -22.92 6.79 0.03
N SER A 244 -22.94 7.94 -0.64
CA SER A 244 -21.81 8.86 -0.67
C SER A 244 -21.75 9.71 0.60
N GLY A 245 -20.69 10.51 0.72
CA GLY A 245 -20.57 11.53 1.76
C GLY A 245 -21.62 12.64 1.74
N ALA A 246 -22.44 12.71 0.68
CA ALA A 246 -23.55 13.65 0.50
C ALA A 246 -24.93 12.97 0.64
N ASP A 247 -24.96 11.75 1.20
CA ASP A 247 -26.17 10.94 1.38
C ASP A 247 -26.87 10.52 0.08
N HIS A 248 -26.17 10.61 -1.05
CA HIS A 248 -26.66 10.05 -2.31
C HIS A 248 -26.50 8.53 -2.32
N TYR A 249 -27.55 7.83 -2.69
CA TYR A 249 -27.51 6.37 -2.84
C TYR A 249 -26.58 6.00 -4.01
N ILE A 250 -25.57 5.18 -3.72
CA ILE A 250 -24.63 4.67 -4.73
C ILE A 250 -25.17 3.35 -5.28
N GLY A 251 -25.59 2.44 -4.40
CA GLY A 251 -25.91 1.08 -4.77
C GLY A 251 -25.96 0.12 -3.59
N ASP A 252 -26.16 -1.16 -3.89
CA ASP A 252 -26.16 -2.24 -2.89
C ASP A 252 -24.89 -3.08 -3.01
N ARG A 253 -24.43 -3.68 -1.90
CA ARG A 253 -23.38 -4.71 -1.97
C ARG A 253 -23.91 -5.93 -2.71
N ILE A 254 -23.30 -6.27 -3.84
CA ILE A 254 -23.70 -7.43 -4.65
C ILE A 254 -22.72 -8.60 -4.53
N ALA A 255 -21.51 -8.37 -4.03
CA ALA A 255 -20.54 -9.42 -3.78
C ALA A 255 -19.55 -9.01 -2.69
N VAL A 256 -18.97 -10.01 -2.03
CA VAL A 256 -17.84 -9.86 -1.12
C VAL A 256 -17.03 -11.16 -1.15
N ASP A 257 -15.71 -11.04 -1.15
CA ASP A 257 -14.81 -12.15 -0.86
C ASP A 257 -14.17 -11.87 0.50
N ALA A 258 -14.63 -12.59 1.53
CA ALA A 258 -14.14 -12.41 2.89
C ALA A 258 -12.67 -12.82 3.06
N GLY A 259 -12.14 -13.72 2.21
CA GLY A 259 -10.73 -14.09 2.23
C GLY A 259 -9.81 -13.07 1.56
N LEU A 260 -10.38 -12.15 0.76
CA LEU A 260 -9.68 -10.98 0.24
C LEU A 260 -9.99 -9.72 1.03
N ASP A 261 -11.08 -9.66 1.79
CA ASP A 261 -11.60 -8.42 2.35
C ASP A 261 -11.89 -7.38 1.25
N VAL A 262 -12.49 -7.83 0.13
CA VAL A 262 -12.92 -6.96 -0.98
C VAL A 262 -14.41 -7.12 -1.23
N GLY A 263 -15.12 -5.99 -1.28
CA GLY A 263 -16.54 -5.88 -1.59
C GLY A 263 -16.80 -5.24 -2.96
N MET A 264 -17.95 -5.56 -3.54
CA MET A 264 -18.47 -4.94 -4.77
C MET A 264 -19.83 -4.30 -4.51
N ILE A 265 -19.93 -3.01 -4.80
CA ILE A 265 -21.16 -2.23 -4.78
C ILE A 265 -21.72 -2.23 -6.19
N GLY A 266 -22.91 -2.77 -6.42
CA GLY A 266 -23.61 -2.65 -7.70
C GLY A 266 -24.12 -1.22 -7.87
N ILE A 267 -23.53 -0.46 -8.79
CA ILE A 267 -23.77 0.98 -8.92
C ILE A 267 -25.13 1.22 -9.60
N ASN A 268 -26.00 1.99 -8.95
CA ASN A 268 -27.23 2.51 -9.53
C ASN A 268 -26.97 3.89 -10.16
N GLY A 269 -26.45 3.90 -11.39
CA GLY A 269 -26.14 5.12 -12.14
C GLY A 269 -24.72 5.15 -12.73
N ASP A 270 -24.11 6.34 -12.76
CA ASP A 270 -22.79 6.54 -13.32
C ASP A 270 -21.66 6.28 -12.32
N GLY A 271 -20.77 5.34 -12.67
CA GLY A 271 -19.50 5.11 -12.00
C GLY A 271 -18.32 5.47 -12.90
N GLY A 272 -17.53 6.48 -12.54
CA GLY A 272 -16.48 6.99 -13.42
C GLY A 272 -15.24 6.10 -13.47
N VAL A 273 -14.57 6.08 -14.63
CA VAL A 273 -13.28 5.38 -14.87
C VAL A 273 -12.06 6.19 -14.41
N ARG A 274 -12.29 7.07 -13.43
CA ARG A 274 -11.28 8.03 -12.94
C ARG A 274 -11.00 7.80 -11.47
N PHE A 275 -9.90 8.34 -11.01
CA PHE A 275 -9.52 8.42 -9.60
C PHE A 275 -9.25 9.86 -9.21
N TYR A 276 -9.47 10.20 -7.94
CA TYR A 276 -9.07 11.48 -7.37
C TYR A 276 -7.56 11.50 -7.11
N ASP A 277 -6.87 12.49 -7.65
CA ASP A 277 -5.43 12.75 -7.47
C ASP A 277 -5.17 14.08 -6.72
N GLY A 278 -6.21 14.62 -6.09
CA GLY A 278 -6.17 15.82 -5.28
C GLY A 278 -6.08 15.55 -3.78
N ARG A 279 -5.96 16.63 -3.00
CA ARG A 279 -6.11 16.57 -1.54
C ARG A 279 -7.53 16.15 -1.17
N TRP A 280 -7.72 15.60 0.03
CA TRP A 280 -9.06 15.31 0.56
C TRP A 280 -9.98 16.54 0.53
N SER A 281 -9.43 17.75 0.67
CA SER A 281 -10.18 19.01 0.70
C SER A 281 -10.28 19.72 -0.65
N ASP A 282 -9.79 19.11 -1.73
CA ASP A 282 -9.83 19.72 -3.06
C ASP A 282 -11.26 19.74 -3.61
N THR A 283 -11.91 20.90 -3.55
CA THR A 283 -13.24 21.14 -4.12
C THR A 283 -13.21 21.42 -5.62
N GLY A 284 -12.02 21.66 -6.19
CA GLY A 284 -11.82 21.88 -7.63
C GLY A 284 -11.88 20.59 -8.45
N GLY A 285 -11.77 19.42 -7.79
CA GLY A 285 -12.01 18.13 -8.41
C GLY A 285 -10.91 17.68 -9.36
N SER A 286 -9.66 17.61 -8.90
CA SER A 286 -8.60 16.96 -9.66
C SER A 286 -8.88 15.46 -9.80
N SER A 287 -8.72 14.94 -11.02
CA SER A 287 -8.83 13.50 -11.28
C SER A 287 -8.03 13.09 -12.51
N ARG A 288 -7.71 11.81 -12.63
CA ARG A 288 -7.09 11.18 -13.82
C ARG A 288 -7.77 9.86 -14.17
N ARG A 289 -7.51 9.29 -15.35
CA ARG A 289 -8.14 8.02 -15.74
C ARG A 289 -7.32 6.84 -15.25
N VAL A 290 -8.04 5.74 -15.04
CA VAL A 290 -7.43 4.42 -14.93
C VAL A 290 -7.40 3.80 -16.33
N TYR A 291 -6.24 3.33 -16.80
CA TYR A 291 -6.12 2.76 -18.16
C TYR A 291 -6.07 1.22 -18.19
N GLY A 292 -5.98 0.57 -17.03
CA GLY A 292 -5.84 -0.87 -16.93
C GLY A 292 -5.45 -1.29 -15.51
N SER A 293 -5.13 -2.57 -15.33
CA SER A 293 -4.58 -3.12 -14.09
C SER A 293 -3.20 -3.71 -14.34
N GLY A 294 -2.37 -3.76 -13.30
CA GLY A 294 -1.09 -4.46 -13.35
C GLY A 294 -0.74 -5.15 -12.04
N ARG A 295 0.38 -5.89 -12.05
CA ARG A 295 0.93 -6.61 -10.89
C ARG A 295 1.68 -5.67 -9.96
N ASN A 296 2.06 -6.15 -8.77
CA ASN A 296 2.97 -5.41 -7.92
C ASN A 296 4.25 -6.22 -7.75
N ASN A 297 5.36 -5.50 -7.67
CA ASN A 297 6.68 -6.04 -7.39
C ASN A 297 7.27 -5.34 -6.18
N VAL A 298 8.14 -6.03 -5.44
CA VAL A 298 8.88 -5.38 -4.36
C VAL A 298 9.73 -4.25 -4.94
N GLY A 299 9.65 -3.07 -4.34
CA GLY A 299 10.36 -1.87 -4.77
C GLY A 299 9.56 -0.96 -5.71
N ASP A 300 8.39 -1.39 -6.19
CA ASP A 300 7.46 -0.51 -6.90
C ASP A 300 7.12 0.72 -6.09
N LEU A 301 7.01 1.86 -6.78
CA LEU A 301 6.42 3.08 -6.26
C LEU A 301 4.96 3.13 -6.68
N VAL A 302 4.10 3.27 -5.68
CA VAL A 302 2.65 3.39 -5.84
C VAL A 302 2.17 4.71 -5.25
N CYS A 303 0.96 5.07 -5.64
CA CYS A 303 0.19 6.14 -5.06
C CYS A 303 -1.12 5.59 -4.51
N LEU A 304 -1.60 6.21 -3.45
CA LEU A 304 -2.83 5.90 -2.75
C LEU A 304 -3.80 7.05 -2.95
N SER A 305 -5.08 6.74 -3.09
CA SER A 305 -6.15 7.72 -2.94
C SER A 305 -7.13 7.22 -1.90
N GLY A 306 -7.67 8.12 -1.10
CA GLY A 306 -8.68 7.78 -0.13
C GLY A 306 -9.47 9.01 0.31
N ALA A 307 -10.70 8.78 0.74
CA ALA A 307 -11.59 9.83 1.17
C ALA A 307 -11.08 10.54 2.43
N GLN A 308 -10.23 9.90 3.24
CA GLN A 308 -9.69 10.50 4.47
C GLN A 308 -8.43 11.31 4.20
N SER A 309 -7.43 10.71 3.55
CA SER A 309 -6.09 11.31 3.38
C SER A 309 -5.88 11.99 2.02
N GLY A 310 -6.74 11.71 1.03
CA GLY A 310 -6.58 12.19 -0.33
C GLY A 310 -5.49 11.44 -1.09
N TRP A 311 -4.84 12.12 -2.04
CA TRP A 311 -3.78 11.58 -2.87
C TRP A 311 -2.41 11.60 -2.17
N VAL A 312 -1.80 10.42 -2.02
CA VAL A 312 -0.45 10.26 -1.47
C VAL A 312 0.40 9.35 -2.35
N CYS A 313 1.47 9.89 -2.92
CA CYS A 313 2.44 9.15 -3.74
C CYS A 313 3.71 8.79 -2.96
N ASP A 314 4.64 8.15 -3.67
CA ASP A 314 5.97 7.78 -3.18
C ASP A 314 5.92 6.80 -2.00
N VAL A 315 5.01 5.84 -2.16
CA VAL A 315 4.84 4.70 -1.27
C VAL A 315 5.53 3.51 -1.94
N LYS A 316 6.45 2.86 -1.23
CA LYS A 316 7.23 1.75 -1.78
C LYS A 316 6.64 0.41 -1.36
N VAL A 317 6.36 -0.47 -2.32
CA VAL A 317 5.97 -1.85 -2.05
C VAL A 317 7.15 -2.59 -1.40
N THR A 318 6.95 -3.13 -0.21
CA THR A 318 8.00 -3.82 0.57
C THR A 318 7.78 -5.32 0.63
N SER A 319 6.57 -5.81 0.35
CA SER A 319 6.26 -7.23 0.28
C SER A 319 5.04 -7.46 -0.61
N VAL A 320 5.01 -8.59 -1.31
CA VAL A 320 3.88 -9.03 -2.15
C VAL A 320 3.50 -10.47 -1.79
N ASP A 321 2.29 -10.89 -2.15
CA ASP A 321 1.76 -12.23 -1.85
C ASP A 321 1.83 -12.63 -0.37
N VAL A 322 1.62 -11.65 0.51
CA VAL A 322 1.64 -11.86 1.96
C VAL A 322 0.29 -12.42 2.40
N ARG A 323 0.33 -13.31 3.38
CA ARG A 323 -0.82 -13.69 4.21
C ARG A 323 -0.78 -12.86 5.47
N THR A 324 -1.88 -12.19 5.80
CA THR A 324 -1.96 -11.33 6.98
C THR A 324 -3.15 -11.69 7.87
N LYS A 325 -3.10 -11.26 9.14
CA LYS A 325 -4.18 -11.42 10.11
C LYS A 325 -4.62 -10.08 10.68
N ASP A 326 -5.93 -9.95 10.87
CA ASP A 326 -6.50 -8.89 11.68
C ASP A 326 -6.50 -9.24 13.18
N ALA A 327 -6.95 -8.29 14.00
CA ALA A 327 -7.07 -8.47 15.45
C ALA A 327 -8.07 -9.56 15.87
N ALA A 328 -9.01 -9.94 15.01
CA ALA A 328 -9.96 -11.02 15.24
C ALA A 328 -9.43 -12.40 14.79
N GLY A 329 -8.23 -12.43 14.18
CA GLY A 329 -7.61 -13.62 13.64
C GLY A 329 -8.10 -14.03 12.25
N ALA A 330 -8.93 -13.20 11.60
CA ALA A 330 -9.32 -13.42 10.22
C ALA A 330 -8.11 -13.27 9.31
N VAL A 331 -7.96 -14.20 8.35
CA VAL A 331 -6.82 -14.26 7.46
C VAL A 331 -7.19 -13.68 6.11
N THR A 332 -6.40 -12.73 5.63
CA THR A 332 -6.52 -12.16 4.28
C THR A 332 -5.33 -12.60 3.42
N VAL A 333 -5.60 -13.12 2.22
CA VAL A 333 -4.56 -13.60 1.30
C VAL A 333 -5.02 -13.64 -0.17
N PRO A 334 -4.17 -13.18 -1.12
CA PRO A 334 -2.92 -12.46 -0.90
C PRO A 334 -3.15 -10.98 -0.58
N VAL A 335 -2.20 -10.37 0.12
CA VAL A 335 -2.09 -8.91 0.29
C VAL A 335 -0.69 -8.46 -0.06
N ASP A 336 -0.58 -7.21 -0.49
CA ASP A 336 0.69 -6.52 -0.66
C ASP A 336 0.85 -5.51 0.47
N VAL A 337 2.09 -5.26 0.86
CA VAL A 337 2.47 -4.32 1.91
C VAL A 337 3.32 -3.24 1.28
N ALA A 338 2.97 -1.99 1.54
CA ALA A 338 3.76 -0.85 1.11
C ALA A 338 3.95 0.15 2.25
N GLU A 339 5.09 0.83 2.24
CA GLU A 339 5.54 1.71 3.32
C GLU A 339 5.98 3.06 2.75
N SER A 340 6.04 4.09 3.58
CA SER A 340 6.61 5.37 3.17
C SER A 340 8.04 5.18 2.66
N ARG A 341 8.34 5.71 1.47
CA ARG A 341 9.67 5.54 0.87
C ARG A 341 10.71 6.28 1.72
N GLY A 342 11.90 5.68 1.82
CA GLY A 342 13.03 6.28 2.55
C GLY A 342 13.04 5.98 4.05
N GLY A 343 12.00 5.31 4.58
CA GLY A 343 11.93 4.96 5.99
C GLY A 343 11.72 6.16 6.92
N ASP A 344 11.20 7.26 6.37
CA ASP A 344 10.88 8.50 7.11
C ASP A 344 9.64 8.34 8.02
N HIS A 345 8.92 7.22 7.88
CA HIS A 345 7.68 6.90 8.59
C HIS A 345 6.64 8.04 8.51
N ARG A 346 6.61 8.78 7.40
CA ARG A 346 5.57 9.79 7.17
C ARG A 346 4.21 9.11 6.98
N PRO A 347 3.10 9.77 7.34
CA PRO A 347 1.76 9.24 7.10
C PRO A 347 1.52 9.07 5.60
N ILE A 348 1.03 7.90 5.20
CA ILE A 348 0.66 7.59 3.82
C ILE A 348 -0.80 7.20 3.65
N VAL A 349 -1.44 6.78 4.74
CA VAL A 349 -2.84 6.36 4.76
C VAL A 349 -3.44 6.73 6.12
N ALA A 350 -4.74 6.97 6.16
CA ALA A 350 -5.47 7.32 7.37
C ALA A 350 -6.63 6.36 7.62
N LYS A 351 -7.03 6.23 8.89
CA LYS A 351 -8.26 5.52 9.25
C LYS A 351 -9.45 6.24 8.61
N GLY A 352 -9.98 5.61 7.56
CA GLY A 352 -11.03 6.07 6.65
C GLY A 352 -10.76 5.72 5.18
N ASP A 353 -9.52 5.40 4.83
CA ASP A 353 -9.13 5.09 3.46
C ASP A 353 -9.36 3.62 3.04
N SER A 354 -9.96 2.78 3.90
CA SER A 354 -10.30 1.40 3.50
C SER A 354 -11.20 1.39 2.30
N GLY A 355 -10.90 0.54 1.34
CA GLY A 355 -11.52 0.48 0.04
C GLY A 355 -10.98 1.49 -0.97
N GLY A 356 -10.01 2.32 -0.62
CA GLY A 356 -9.39 3.28 -1.53
C GLY A 356 -8.49 2.59 -2.57
N PRO A 357 -8.26 3.22 -3.74
CA PRO A 357 -7.43 2.64 -4.79
C PRO A 357 -5.92 2.78 -4.50
N VAL A 358 -5.17 1.77 -4.93
CA VAL A 358 -3.72 1.83 -5.11
C VAL A 358 -3.43 1.89 -6.60
N LEU A 359 -2.60 2.84 -7.04
CA LEU A 359 -2.31 3.10 -8.45
C LEU A 359 -0.80 3.20 -8.70
N ALA A 360 -0.35 2.84 -9.91
CA ALA A 360 1.03 3.05 -10.32
C ALA A 360 1.15 3.24 -11.84
N ASP A 361 2.38 3.39 -12.34
CA ASP A 361 2.73 3.48 -13.76
C ASP A 361 1.97 4.58 -14.51
N PRO A 362 2.36 5.85 -14.28
CA PRO A 362 1.72 6.97 -14.97
C PRO A 362 1.99 6.83 -16.47
N TYR A 363 1.06 7.23 -17.32
CA TYR A 363 1.16 7.11 -18.76
C TYR A 363 0.53 8.29 -19.49
N GLY A 364 1.20 8.74 -20.55
CA GLY A 364 0.71 9.80 -21.43
C GLY A 364 0.66 11.19 -20.78
N PRO A 365 0.16 12.20 -21.51
CA PRO A 365 0.15 13.60 -21.05
C PRO A 365 -0.83 13.86 -19.90
N GLY A 366 -1.83 12.98 -19.71
CA GLY A 366 -2.76 13.05 -18.58
C GLY A 366 -2.25 12.35 -17.31
N GLU A 367 -1.07 11.72 -17.38
CA GLU A 367 -0.52 10.88 -16.31
C GLU A 367 -1.55 9.85 -15.80
N ASP A 368 -2.31 9.25 -16.71
CA ASP A 368 -3.28 8.18 -16.40
C ASP A 368 -2.52 7.00 -15.76
N MET A 369 -3.14 6.25 -14.85
CA MET A 369 -2.43 5.23 -14.04
C MET A 369 -3.10 3.86 -14.10
N ALA A 370 -2.31 2.81 -13.88
CA ALA A 370 -2.81 1.45 -13.74
C ALA A 370 -3.30 1.19 -12.31
N ALA A 371 -4.42 0.48 -12.19
CA ALA A 371 -4.92 -0.06 -10.94
C ALA A 371 -4.00 -1.17 -10.41
N ARG A 372 -3.60 -1.04 -9.14
CA ARG A 372 -2.70 -1.97 -8.45
C ARG A 372 -3.34 -2.69 -7.28
N GLY A 373 -4.36 -2.12 -6.65
CA GLY A 373 -5.08 -2.80 -5.60
C GLY A 373 -6.09 -1.96 -4.85
N VAL A 374 -6.68 -2.58 -3.82
CA VAL A 374 -7.69 -1.98 -2.93
C VAL A 374 -7.17 -1.98 -1.51
N VAL A 375 -7.07 -0.80 -0.89
CA VAL A 375 -6.61 -0.64 0.51
C VAL A 375 -7.57 -1.36 1.45
N ILE A 376 -7.05 -2.16 2.38
CA ILE A 376 -7.87 -2.85 3.40
C ILE A 376 -7.44 -2.52 4.82
N ALA A 377 -6.19 -2.12 5.05
CA ALA A 377 -5.72 -1.86 6.41
C ALA A 377 -4.45 -1.02 6.46
N GLY A 378 -4.12 -0.54 7.66
CA GLY A 378 -2.77 -0.14 8.06
C GLY A 378 -2.18 -1.15 9.05
N GLY A 379 -0.87 -1.08 9.30
CA GLY A 379 -0.23 -1.88 10.34
C GLY A 379 -0.48 -1.29 11.73
N SER A 380 -0.92 -2.08 12.72
CA SER A 380 -1.14 -1.54 14.08
C SER A 380 0.12 -0.97 14.73
N SER A 381 1.29 -1.52 14.42
CA SER A 381 2.59 -1.03 14.90
C SER A 381 3.13 0.15 14.09
N THR A 382 2.37 0.66 13.12
CA THR A 382 2.82 1.70 12.18
C THR A 382 2.01 2.99 12.30
N GLU A 383 1.29 3.15 13.41
CA GLU A 383 0.50 4.35 13.69
C GLU A 383 1.39 5.56 13.95
N VAL A 384 1.03 6.69 13.35
CA VAL A 384 1.67 8.00 13.50
C VAL A 384 0.63 9.10 13.60
N GLY A 385 1.04 10.25 14.12
CA GLY A 385 0.19 11.44 14.16
C GLY A 385 -0.14 11.93 12.75
N CYS A 386 -1.41 12.26 12.51
CA CYS A 386 -1.81 12.94 11.29
C CYS A 386 -1.38 14.42 11.35
N PRO A 387 -0.67 14.95 10.33
CA PRO A 387 -0.36 16.37 10.24
C PRO A 387 -1.63 17.21 10.27
N ALA A 388 -1.54 18.43 10.79
CA ALA A 388 -2.70 19.33 10.84
C ALA A 388 -3.30 19.53 9.43
N ASN A 389 -4.62 19.43 9.33
CA ASN A 389 -5.38 19.57 8.08
C ASN A 389 -5.02 18.57 6.96
N SER A 390 -4.29 17.49 7.27
CA SER A 390 -3.96 16.43 6.30
C SER A 390 -5.08 15.41 6.08
N THR A 391 -6.11 15.43 6.94
CA THR A 391 -7.22 14.48 6.89
C THR A 391 -8.57 15.18 7.02
N ALA A 392 -9.61 14.55 6.48
CA ALA A 392 -10.96 15.11 6.45
C ALA A 392 -11.62 15.27 7.84
N THR A 393 -11.29 14.39 8.78
CA THR A 393 -11.65 14.50 10.21
C THR A 393 -10.47 14.08 11.08
N PRO A 394 -10.42 14.52 12.35
CA PRO A 394 -9.45 14.00 13.31
C PRO A 394 -9.49 12.46 13.35
N THR A 395 -8.35 11.83 13.09
CA THR A 395 -8.23 10.37 12.95
C THR A 395 -6.78 9.94 13.21
N ARG A 396 -6.48 8.67 12.95
CA ARG A 396 -5.15 8.06 13.07
C ARG A 396 -4.57 7.82 11.69
N CYS A 397 -3.27 8.04 11.55
CA CYS A 397 -2.54 7.85 10.29
C CYS A 397 -1.52 6.73 10.44
N TYR A 398 -1.12 6.16 9.32
CA TYR A 398 -0.20 5.02 9.28
C TYR A 398 0.85 5.27 8.18
N TRP A 399 2.10 4.90 8.46
CA TRP A 399 3.19 4.94 7.47
C TRP A 399 3.34 3.63 6.67
N GLN A 400 2.52 2.63 6.99
CA GLN A 400 2.39 1.37 6.24
C GLN A 400 0.94 1.18 5.84
N VAL A 401 0.74 0.69 4.61
CA VAL A 401 -0.55 0.32 4.04
C VAL A 401 -0.52 -1.14 3.62
N ILE A 402 -1.66 -1.81 3.78
CA ILE A 402 -1.89 -3.18 3.36
C ILE A 402 -3.08 -3.16 2.42
N TYR A 403 -2.90 -3.74 1.24
CA TYR A 403 -3.91 -3.71 0.18
C TYR A 403 -3.96 -5.05 -0.57
N VAL A 404 -5.09 -5.31 -1.22
CA VAL A 404 -5.29 -6.51 -2.01
C VAL A 404 -4.91 -6.21 -3.46
N PRO A 405 -4.00 -6.98 -4.08
CA PRO A 405 -3.64 -6.74 -5.48
C PRO A 405 -4.81 -6.96 -6.44
N MET A 406 -4.74 -6.37 -7.64
CA MET A 406 -5.82 -6.51 -8.63
C MET A 406 -5.98 -7.95 -9.16
N THR A 407 -4.91 -8.73 -9.27
CA THR A 407 -4.93 -10.10 -9.82
C THR A 407 -5.94 -11.03 -9.15
N PRO A 408 -5.96 -11.20 -7.81
CA PRO A 408 -6.99 -12.01 -7.15
C PRO A 408 -8.39 -11.41 -7.25
N ILE A 409 -8.53 -10.08 -7.34
CA ILE A 409 -9.84 -9.42 -7.49
C ILE A 409 -10.45 -9.76 -8.86
N VAL A 410 -9.67 -9.64 -9.93
CA VAL A 410 -10.09 -9.99 -11.29
C VAL A 410 -10.47 -11.48 -11.37
N SER A 411 -9.59 -12.36 -10.90
CA SER A 411 -9.77 -13.81 -11.05
C SER A 411 -10.83 -14.42 -10.13
N ARG A 412 -10.91 -14.00 -8.85
CA ARG A 412 -11.84 -14.61 -7.87
C ARG A 412 -13.22 -13.97 -7.86
N LEU A 413 -13.30 -12.65 -8.07
CA LEU A 413 -14.58 -11.94 -8.04
C LEU A 413 -15.20 -11.73 -9.43
N GLY A 414 -14.47 -12.04 -10.51
CA GLY A 414 -14.91 -11.83 -11.88
C GLY A 414 -15.04 -10.34 -12.23
N PHE A 415 -14.14 -9.52 -11.68
CA PHE A 415 -14.08 -8.08 -11.94
C PHE A 415 -13.36 -7.80 -13.26
N SER A 416 -13.86 -6.86 -14.05
CA SER A 416 -13.11 -6.26 -15.15
C SER A 416 -13.17 -4.74 -15.06
N LEU A 417 -12.04 -4.07 -15.29
CA LEU A 417 -12.01 -2.61 -15.40
C LEU A 417 -12.82 -2.15 -16.63
N SER A 418 -13.39 -0.93 -16.51
CA SER A 418 -14.14 -0.27 -17.59
C SER A 418 -13.24 0.43 -18.60
#